data_AF-A0AAW4NDJ1-F1
#
_entry.id   AF-A0AAW4NDJ1-F1
#
_cell.length_a   1.000
_cell.length_b   1.000
_cell.length_c   1.000
_cell.angle_alpha   90.00
_cell.angle_beta   90.00
_cell.angle_gamma   90.00
#
_symmetry.space_group_name_H-M   'P 1'
#
loop_
_entity.id
_entity.type
_entity.pdbx_description
1 polymer ?
#
loop_
_entity_poly.entity_id
_entity_poly.type
_entity_poly.pdbx_seq_one_letter_code
_entity_poly.pdbx_strand_id
1 'polypeptide(L)' 'MEYEIHATRDGAYGPVDYTTPLPGGLTFADMLAATRAVADTTGRRATLVDDEGEPVLTIESDIMVL' A
#
# COMPACT_ATOMS: atom_id res chain seq x y z
N MET A 1 -5.05 14.19 -9.53
CA MET A 1 -5.50 12.99 -8.80
C MET A 1 -4.24 12.43 -8.20
N GLU A 2 -3.95 12.87 -6.98
CA GLU A 2 -2.85 12.30 -6.20
C GLU A 2 -3.42 11.05 -5.53
N TYR A 3 -2.65 9.96 -5.57
CA TYR A 3 -3.00 8.70 -4.94
C TYR A 3 -1.89 8.33 -3.99
N GLU A 4 -2.23 7.69 -2.87
CA GLU A 4 -1.26 7.26 -1.88
C GLU A 4 -1.48 5.80 -1.51
N ILE A 5 -0.42 5.12 -1.10
CA ILE A 5 -0.51 3.77 -0.55
C ILE A 5 -0.29 3.86 0.95
N HIS A 6 -1.29 3.43 1.70
CA HIS A 6 -1.26 3.27 3.15
C HIS A 6 -1.00 1.82 3.48
N ALA A 7 -0.03 1.55 4.32
CA ALA A 7 0.24 0.20 4.77
C ALA A 7 0.80 0.20 6.18
N THR A 8 0.78 -0.97 6.80
CA THR A 8 1.37 -1.18 8.12
C THR A 8 2.55 -2.11 7.96
N ARG A 9 3.67 -1.83 8.62
CA ARG A 9 4.84 -2.73 8.66
C ARG A 9 5.24 -3.07 10.08
N ASP A 10 5.85 -4.22 10.29
CA ASP A 10 6.45 -4.57 11.57
C ASP A 10 7.67 -3.69 11.84
N GLY A 11 7.57 -2.83 12.85
CA GLY A 11 8.70 -2.08 13.38
C GLY A 11 9.34 -2.78 14.58
N ALA A 12 10.54 -2.36 14.96
CA ALA A 12 11.28 -2.92 16.09
C ALA A 12 10.53 -2.88 17.44
N TYR A 13 9.53 -2.00 17.56
CA TYR A 13 8.73 -1.80 18.77
C TYR A 13 7.23 -2.04 18.56
N GLY A 14 6.85 -2.70 17.45
CA GLY A 14 5.45 -2.95 17.09
C GLY A 14 5.09 -2.43 15.69
N PRO A 15 3.83 -2.61 15.27
CA PRO A 15 3.37 -2.19 13.94
C PRO A 15 3.45 -0.67 13.79
N VAL A 16 3.94 -0.22 12.63
CA VAL A 16 4.06 1.20 12.27
C VAL A 16 3.33 1.43 10.94
N ASP A 17 2.49 2.44 10.91
CA ASP A 17 1.88 2.91 9.68
C ASP A 17 2.91 3.64 8.83
N TYR A 18 2.85 3.42 7.53
CA TYR A 18 3.65 4.14 6.56
C TYR A 18 2.80 4.47 5.33
N THR A 19 3.06 5.65 4.79
CA THR A 19 2.43 6.15 3.58
C THR A 19 3.48 6.33 2.49
N THR A 20 3.09 6.02 1.25
CA THR A 20 3.92 6.23 0.08
C THR A 20 3.09 6.94 -0.99
N PRO A 21 3.46 8.17 -1.37
CA PRO A 21 2.78 8.85 -2.46
C PRO A 21 3.09 8.17 -3.79
N LEU A 22 2.07 8.05 -4.65
CA LEU A 22 2.24 7.55 -6.00
C LEU A 22 2.49 8.71 -6.97
N PRO A 23 3.37 8.53 -7.97
CA PRO A 23 3.57 9.54 -8.99
C PRO A 23 2.27 9.76 -9.79
N GLY A 24 1.99 11.02 -10.10
CA GLY A 24 0.81 11.38 -10.90
C GLY A 24 0.89 10.80 -12.33
N GLY A 25 -0.27 10.45 -12.88
CA GLY A 25 -0.38 9.95 -14.27
C GLY A 25 -0.10 8.45 -14.45
N LEU A 26 0.05 7.69 -13.36
CA LEU A 26 0.06 6.23 -13.41
C LEU A 26 -1.28 5.69 -13.91
N THR A 27 -1.24 4.53 -14.58
CA THR A 27 -2.47 3.79 -14.89
C THR A 27 -2.94 3.01 -13.66
N PHE A 28 -4.21 2.61 -13.63
CA PHE A 28 -4.73 1.77 -12.54
C PHE A 28 -3.93 0.46 -12.38
N ALA A 29 -3.43 -0.12 -13.48
CA ALA A 29 -2.60 -1.32 -13.44
C ALA A 29 -1.25 -1.07 -12.75
N ASP A 30 -0.64 0.08 -12.99
CA ASP A 30 0.61 0.47 -12.31
C ASP A 30 0.37 0.74 -10.82
N MET A 31 -0.75 1.38 -10.47
CA MET A 31 -1.13 1.60 -9.07
C MET A 31 -1.37 0.26 -8.36
N LEU A 32 -2.09 -0.66 -8.99
CA LEU A 32 -2.31 -2.02 -8.48
C LEU A 32 -0.97 -2.75 -8.24
N ALA A 33 -0.05 -2.67 -9.20
CA ALA A 33 1.27 -3.29 -9.08
C ALA A 33 2.10 -2.66 -7.94
N ALA A 34 2.04 -1.34 -7.79
CA ALA A 34 2.72 -0.63 -6.71
C ALA A 34 2.12 -1.00 -5.34
N THR A 35 0.79 -0.99 -5.19
CA THR A 35 0.12 -1.40 -3.95
C THR A 35 0.45 -2.86 -3.60
N ARG A 36 0.56 -3.74 -4.59
CA ARG A 36 0.96 -5.14 -4.37
C ARG A 36 2.40 -5.24 -3.88
N ALA A 37 3.33 -4.54 -4.55
CA ALA A 37 4.74 -4.51 -4.14
C ALA A 37 4.91 -4.00 -2.71
N VAL A 38 4.10 -3.02 -2.31
CA VAL A 38 4.07 -2.48 -0.95
C VAL A 38 3.56 -3.53 0.04
N ALA A 39 2.44 -4.20 -0.24
CA ALA A 39 1.91 -5.27 0.61
C ALA A 39 2.91 -6.44 0.77
N ASP A 40 3.56 -6.85 -0.32
CA ASP A 40 4.56 -7.92 -0.32
C ASP A 40 5.83 -7.48 0.45
N THR A 41 6.30 -6.25 0.26
CA THR A 41 7.47 -5.72 0.98
C THR A 41 7.27 -5.71 2.49
N THR A 42 6.05 -5.43 2.96
CA THR A 42 5.77 -5.33 4.40
C THR A 42 5.15 -6.57 5.01
N GLY A 43 4.90 -7.61 4.22
CA GLY A 43 4.27 -8.84 4.70
C GLY A 43 2.88 -8.61 5.31
N ARG A 44 2.22 -7.49 4.95
CA ARG A 44 0.97 -7.00 5.56
C ARG A 44 0.11 -6.31 4.51
N ARG A 45 -1.16 -6.08 4.84
CA ARG A 45 -2.09 -5.38 3.96
C ARG A 45 -1.59 -3.99 3.56
N ALA A 46 -1.85 -3.63 2.30
CA ALA A 46 -1.67 -2.28 1.77
C ALA A 46 -2.97 -1.80 1.11
N THR A 47 -3.29 -0.52 1.27
CA THR A 47 -4.50 0.12 0.76
C THR A 47 -4.10 1.30 -0.10
N LEU A 48 -4.57 1.32 -1.35
CA LEU A 48 -4.55 2.49 -2.21
C LEU A 48 -5.69 3.42 -1.80
N VAL A 49 -5.36 4.68 -1.54
CA VAL A 49 -6.31 5.75 -1.25
C VAL A 49 -6.23 6.83 -2.32
N ASP A 50 -7.34 7.51 -2.58
CA ASP A 50 -7.36 8.68 -3.45
C ASP A 50 -7.06 9.99 -2.67
N ASP A 51 -7.19 11.13 -3.36
CA ASP A 51 -6.91 12.48 -2.85
C ASP A 51 -7.83 12.88 -1.68
N GLU A 52 -9.05 12.34 -1.62
CA GLU A 52 -9.99 12.53 -0.51
C GLU A 52 -9.71 11.57 0.67
N GLY A 53 -8.74 10.66 0.51
CA GLY A 53 -8.40 9.64 1.48
C GLY A 53 -9.36 8.45 1.49
N GLU A 54 -10.22 8.30 0.47
CA GLU A 54 -11.13 7.17 0.37
C GLU A 54 -10.38 5.93 -0.16
N PRO A 55 -10.69 4.74 0.37
CA PRO A 55 -10.05 3.51 -0.07
C PRO A 55 -10.52 3.14 -1.48
N VAL A 56 -9.58 3.08 -2.42
CA VAL A 56 -9.81 2.65 -3.80
C VAL A 56 -9.67 1.13 -3.92
N LEU A 57 -8.63 0.57 -3.29
CA LEU A 57 -8.30 -0.86 -3.34
C LEU A 57 -7.53 -1.25 -2.07
N THR A 58 -7.77 -2.46 -1.56
CA THR A 58 -6.93 -3.08 -0.52
C THR A 58 -6.41 -4.42 -1.01
N ILE A 59 -5.11 -4.66 -0.77
CA ILE A 59 -4.42 -5.90 -1.11
C ILE A 59 -3.87 -6.50 0.18
N GLU A 60 -4.24 -7.75 0.46
CA GLU A 60 -3.61 -8.53 1.51
C GLU A 60 -2.29 -9.11 0.99
N SER A 61 -1.26 -9.10 1.84
CA SER A 61 -0.01 -9.77 1.54
C SER A 61 -0.25 -11.28 1.58
N ASP A 62 0.12 -11.96 0.51
CA ASP A 62 0.04 -13.43 0.44
C ASP A 62 1.29 -14.09 1.06
N ILE A 63 2.25 -13.28 1.52
CA ILE A 63 3.43 -13.77 2.21
C ILE A 63 3.01 -14.28 3.59
N MET A 64 2.72 -15.58 3.67
CA MET A 64 2.80 -16.30 4.93
C MET A 64 4.27 -16.28 5.37
N VAL A 65 4.58 -15.42 6.34
CA VAL A 65 5.85 -15.49 7.06
C VAL A 65 5.84 -16.82 7.82
N LEU A 66 6.43 -17.85 7.20
CA LEU A 66 6.64 -19.19 7.76
C LEU A 66 7.74 -19.18 8.82
#